data_AF-A0A930FI43-F1
#
_entry.id   AF-A0A930FI43-F1
#
_cell.length_a   1.000
_cell.length_b   1.000
_cell.length_c   1.000
_cell.angle_alpha   90.00
_cell.angle_beta   90.00
_cell.angle_gamma   90.00
#
_symmetry.space_group_name_H-M   'P 1'
#
loop_
_entity.id
_entity.type
_entity.pdbx_description
1 polymer ?
#
loop_
_entity_poly.entity_id
_entity_poly.type
_entity_poly.pdbx_seq_one_letter_code
_entity_poly.pdbx_strand_id
1 'polypeptide(L)'
;MQEKNKLFGASFEQSKKIVKKEILTRDGAQIGISSSMSFWTRVSGLIALAFSFIMYGIGIYLPDNMRESTKGVQVISESTGTLIGEIGLYLRPLILALVILLSAIIILDIFPKINYAYQLLYGNIFVVLSEIVMLIASLPFTIGLTIEAFGVLAFVVQLLISVYLFKIFILDEMNQLKKSIYNEKEVESKVWGAAIINFVKRYGGILLGLSILNRWTFNFGEFSKENPGLMSFLSGWMFLLFITLIFFSGRIALKNFIKAFYFFKYRKEYREYFNITNEQWYGKFFARFMSKS
;
A
#
# COMPACT_ATOMS: atom_id res chain seq x y z
N MET A 1 -8.48 33.42 14.31
CA MET A 1 -7.44 32.41 14.01
C MET A 1 -8.02 31.52 12.90
N GLN A 2 -7.63 31.70 11.64
CA GLN A 2 -8.16 30.88 10.53
C GLN A 2 -7.73 29.43 10.77
N GLU A 3 -8.68 28.50 10.93
CA GLU A 3 -8.37 27.07 10.97
C GLU A 3 -7.61 26.72 9.69
N LYS A 4 -6.34 26.33 9.83
CA LYS A 4 -5.50 25.93 8.70
C LYS A 4 -6.22 24.82 7.94
N ASN A 5 -6.57 25.04 6.67
CA ASN A 5 -7.29 24.09 5.82
C ASN A 5 -6.70 22.67 5.98
N LYS A 6 -7.42 21.73 6.61
CA LYS A 6 -6.95 20.35 6.88
C LYS A 6 -7.47 19.39 5.80
N LEU A 7 -6.70 18.37 5.43
CA LEU A 7 -7.08 17.43 4.37
C LEU A 7 -8.43 16.72 4.60
N PHE A 8 -8.83 16.53 5.86
CA PHE A 8 -10.10 15.89 6.26
C PHE A 8 -11.14 16.90 6.83
N GLY A 9 -10.85 18.19 6.74
CA GLY A 9 -11.66 19.28 7.31
C GLY A 9 -12.63 19.93 6.33
N ALA A 10 -12.74 19.44 5.09
CA ALA A 10 -13.47 20.18 4.06
C ALA A 10 -14.98 20.10 4.26
N SER A 11 -15.68 21.13 3.78
CA SER A 11 -17.15 21.18 3.72
C SER A 11 -17.70 20.32 2.59
N PHE A 12 -19.02 20.07 2.60
CA PHE A 12 -19.70 19.35 1.53
C PHE A 12 -19.45 20.01 0.16
N GLU A 13 -19.64 21.32 0.07
CA GLU A 13 -19.42 22.11 -1.15
C GLU A 13 -18.00 21.98 -1.71
N GLN A 14 -16.99 22.03 -0.83
CA GLN A 14 -15.59 21.83 -1.23
C GLN A 14 -15.33 20.39 -1.70
N SER A 15 -15.92 19.41 -1.02
CA SER A 15 -15.70 17.98 -1.34
C SER A 15 -16.27 17.54 -2.71
N LYS A 16 -17.31 18.22 -3.23
CA LYS A 16 -17.84 17.98 -4.60
C LYS A 16 -16.81 18.16 -5.72
N LYS A 17 -15.72 18.87 -5.46
CA LYS A 17 -14.61 19.01 -6.41
C LYS A 17 -13.89 17.68 -6.66
N ILE A 18 -13.78 16.83 -5.63
CA ILE A 18 -13.04 15.55 -5.70
C ILE A 18 -13.94 14.31 -5.71
N VAL A 19 -15.14 14.37 -5.11
CA VAL A 19 -16.11 13.27 -5.13
C VAL A 19 -17.05 13.47 -6.32
N LYS A 20 -17.00 12.53 -7.26
CA LYS A 20 -17.82 12.52 -8.48
C LYS A 20 -18.78 11.33 -8.48
N LYS A 21 -19.84 11.41 -9.28
CA LYS A 21 -20.89 10.39 -9.35
C LYS A 21 -20.35 9.01 -9.80
N GLU A 22 -19.22 8.99 -10.51
CA GLU A 22 -18.54 7.72 -10.86
C GLU A 22 -18.18 6.88 -9.62
N ILE A 23 -18.06 7.46 -8.43
CA ILE A 23 -17.77 6.72 -7.19
C ILE A 23 -18.81 5.65 -6.85
N LEU A 24 -19.99 5.71 -7.48
CA LEU A 24 -21.07 4.73 -7.32
C LEU A 24 -20.90 3.49 -8.21
N THR A 25 -20.01 3.54 -9.20
CA THR A 25 -19.70 2.40 -10.07
C THR A 25 -18.48 1.65 -9.56
N ARG A 26 -18.36 0.37 -9.92
CA ARG A 26 -17.19 -0.45 -9.57
C ARG A 26 -15.89 0.17 -10.10
N ASP A 27 -15.92 0.65 -11.34
CA ASP A 27 -14.74 1.22 -12.01
C ASP A 27 -14.36 2.58 -11.44
N GLY A 28 -15.34 3.40 -11.03
CA GLY A 28 -15.04 4.70 -10.42
C GLY A 28 -14.67 4.61 -8.94
N ALA A 29 -15.13 3.58 -8.23
CA ALA A 29 -14.71 3.30 -6.85
C ALA A 29 -13.30 2.71 -6.77
N GLN A 30 -12.87 1.96 -7.79
CA GLN A 30 -11.52 1.36 -7.91
C GLN A 30 -11.10 0.47 -6.72
N ILE A 31 -12.07 -0.11 -6.01
CA ILE A 31 -11.86 -1.04 -4.88
C ILE A 31 -12.33 -2.47 -5.21
N GLY A 32 -12.50 -2.76 -6.50
CA GLY A 32 -12.87 -4.08 -6.98
C GLY A 32 -14.25 -4.55 -6.49
N ILE A 33 -14.33 -5.82 -6.10
CA ILE A 33 -15.58 -6.48 -5.69
C ILE A 33 -16.15 -5.88 -4.39
N SER A 34 -15.28 -5.30 -3.55
CA SER A 34 -15.67 -4.70 -2.27
C SER A 34 -16.50 -3.42 -2.42
N SER A 35 -16.74 -2.89 -3.62
CA SER A 35 -17.76 -1.84 -3.80
C SER A 35 -19.18 -2.41 -3.94
N SER A 36 -19.37 -3.73 -4.03
CA SER A 36 -20.68 -4.33 -4.34
C SER A 36 -21.59 -4.44 -3.12
N MET A 37 -22.89 -4.15 -3.32
CA MET A 37 -23.95 -4.44 -2.35
C MET A 37 -24.59 -5.83 -2.55
N SER A 38 -24.18 -6.57 -3.58
CA SER A 38 -24.70 -7.92 -3.87
C SER A 38 -23.97 -8.98 -3.04
N PHE A 39 -24.73 -9.78 -2.31
CA PHE A 39 -24.19 -10.88 -1.49
C PHE A 39 -23.35 -11.86 -2.31
N TRP A 40 -23.86 -12.39 -3.43
CA TRP A 40 -23.15 -13.38 -4.25
C TRP A 40 -21.86 -12.84 -4.86
N THR A 41 -21.85 -11.56 -5.25
CA THR A 41 -20.64 -10.89 -5.74
C THR A 41 -19.59 -10.79 -4.64
N ARG A 42 -19.99 -10.64 -3.38
CA ARG A 42 -19.06 -10.56 -2.24
C ARG A 42 -18.56 -11.92 -1.81
N VAL A 43 -19.40 -12.96 -1.91
CA VAL A 43 -18.98 -14.35 -1.74
C VAL A 43 -17.87 -14.71 -2.73
N SER A 44 -17.96 -14.30 -4.00
CA SER A 44 -16.84 -14.51 -4.94
C SER A 44 -15.59 -13.71 -4.58
N GLY A 45 -15.72 -12.63 -3.79
CA GLY A 45 -14.61 -11.88 -3.20
C GLY A 45 -13.78 -12.69 -2.19
N LEU A 46 -14.28 -13.81 -1.66
CA LEU A 46 -13.52 -14.70 -0.77
C LEU A 46 -12.28 -15.31 -1.42
N ILE A 47 -12.19 -15.30 -2.75
CA ILE A 47 -10.96 -15.66 -3.47
C ILE A 47 -9.76 -14.82 -3.01
N ALA A 48 -10.00 -13.61 -2.48
CA ALA A 48 -8.97 -12.77 -1.88
C ALA A 48 -8.30 -13.41 -0.64
N LEU A 49 -8.89 -14.43 -0.01
CA LEU A 49 -8.21 -15.19 1.05
C LEU A 49 -6.93 -15.86 0.55
N ALA A 50 -6.86 -16.22 -0.73
CA ALA A 50 -5.63 -16.73 -1.35
C ALA A 50 -4.46 -15.74 -1.19
N PHE A 51 -4.73 -14.42 -1.23
CA PHE A 51 -3.69 -13.42 -0.97
C PHE A 51 -3.18 -13.49 0.48
N SER A 52 -4.06 -13.72 1.45
CA SER A 52 -3.61 -13.86 2.85
C SER A 52 -2.71 -15.09 3.04
N PHE A 53 -3.01 -16.20 2.37
CA PHE A 53 -2.13 -17.38 2.33
C PHE A 53 -0.79 -17.08 1.65
N ILE A 54 -0.77 -16.35 0.54
CA ILE A 54 0.47 -15.94 -0.14
C ILE A 54 1.32 -15.06 0.78
N MET A 55 0.72 -14.09 1.47
CA MET A 55 1.43 -13.21 2.39
C MET A 55 1.98 -13.95 3.61
N TYR A 56 1.24 -14.93 4.14
CA TYR A 56 1.78 -15.86 5.15
C TYR A 56 2.95 -16.67 4.60
N GLY A 57 2.81 -17.19 3.37
CA GLY A 57 3.84 -17.94 2.67
C GLY A 57 5.15 -17.18 2.55
N ILE A 58 5.08 -15.98 1.98
CA ILE A 58 6.25 -15.11 1.73
C ILE A 58 6.81 -14.52 3.02
N GLY A 59 5.95 -14.09 3.95
CA GLY A 59 6.39 -13.35 5.13
C GLY A 59 6.78 -14.22 6.33
N ILE A 60 6.31 -15.47 6.41
CA ILE A 60 6.54 -16.34 7.58
C ILE A 60 7.05 -17.71 7.14
N TYR A 61 6.28 -18.45 6.34
CA TYR A 61 6.61 -19.85 6.04
C TYR A 61 7.96 -20.01 5.33
N LEU A 62 8.22 -19.23 4.29
CA LEU A 62 9.49 -19.31 3.57
C LEU A 62 10.68 -18.84 4.42
N PRO A 63 10.63 -17.69 5.12
CA PRO A 63 11.71 -17.29 6.03
C PRO A 63 11.97 -18.31 7.16
N ASP A 64 10.94 -18.89 7.76
CA ASP A 64 11.09 -19.93 8.80
C ASP A 64 11.82 -21.17 8.23
N ASN A 65 11.46 -21.63 7.02
CA ASN A 65 12.14 -22.75 6.37
C ASN A 65 13.61 -22.45 6.00
N MET A 66 13.90 -21.21 5.56
CA MET A 66 15.29 -20.81 5.26
C MET A 66 16.19 -20.83 6.49
N ARG A 67 15.61 -20.66 7.69
CA ARG A 67 16.32 -20.77 8.96
C ARG A 67 16.54 -22.22 9.41
N GLU A 68 15.62 -23.13 9.08
CA GLU A 68 15.69 -24.54 9.48
C GLU A 68 16.58 -25.38 8.55
N SER A 69 16.61 -25.07 7.24
CA SER A 69 17.48 -25.76 6.28
C SER A 69 17.73 -24.90 5.03
N THR A 70 18.97 -24.41 4.88
CA THR A 70 19.46 -23.75 3.66
C THR A 70 19.81 -24.73 2.53
N LYS A 71 19.83 -26.05 2.81
CA LYS A 71 20.26 -27.11 1.88
C LYS A 71 19.34 -27.31 0.66
N GLY A 72 18.15 -26.71 0.64
CA GLY A 72 17.15 -26.88 -0.42
C GLY A 72 17.05 -25.74 -1.43
N VAL A 73 17.75 -24.62 -1.23
CA VAL A 73 17.62 -23.43 -2.09
C VAL A 73 18.90 -23.23 -2.89
N GLN A 74 19.01 -23.91 -4.04
CA GLN A 74 20.19 -23.82 -4.93
C GLN A 74 20.43 -22.43 -5.54
N VAL A 75 19.51 -21.48 -5.34
CA VAL A 75 19.50 -20.16 -6.00
C VAL A 75 20.01 -19.04 -5.09
N ILE A 76 20.04 -19.24 -3.76
CA ILE A 76 20.36 -18.19 -2.78
C ILE A 76 21.50 -18.70 -1.88
N SER A 77 22.46 -17.83 -1.56
CA SER A 77 23.55 -18.18 -0.64
C SER A 77 23.02 -18.52 0.77
N GLU A 78 23.72 -19.41 1.47
CA GLU A 78 23.35 -19.82 2.85
C GLU A 78 23.26 -18.63 3.81
N SER A 79 24.18 -17.67 3.69
CA SER A 79 24.17 -16.43 4.47
C SER A 79 22.94 -15.56 4.19
N THR A 80 22.46 -15.53 2.94
CA THR A 80 21.26 -14.77 2.57
C THR A 80 19.98 -15.46 3.04
N GLY A 81 19.90 -16.79 2.93
CA GLY A 81 18.81 -17.55 3.53
C GLY A 81 18.71 -17.32 5.04
N THR A 82 19.85 -17.28 5.73
CA THR A 82 19.92 -16.95 7.17
C THR A 82 19.43 -15.53 7.44
N LEU A 83 19.89 -14.54 6.68
CA LEU A 83 19.46 -13.14 6.82
C LEU A 83 17.96 -12.96 6.59
N ILE A 84 17.41 -13.58 5.54
CA ILE A 84 15.95 -13.58 5.28
C ILE A 84 15.21 -14.22 6.46
N GLY A 85 15.71 -15.34 6.97
CA GLY A 85 15.15 -16.02 8.14
C GLY A 85 15.16 -15.19 9.41
N GLU A 86 16.26 -14.47 9.69
CA GLU A 86 16.38 -13.59 10.86
C GLU A 86 15.45 -12.38 10.79
N ILE A 87 15.40 -11.70 9.64
CA ILE A 87 14.47 -10.58 9.43
C ILE A 87 13.03 -11.08 9.52
N GLY A 88 12.73 -12.23 8.92
CA GLY A 88 11.44 -12.89 8.99
C GLY A 88 11.02 -13.19 10.42
N LEU A 89 11.92 -13.75 11.23
CA LEU A 89 11.67 -14.04 12.64
C LEU A 89 11.32 -12.78 13.44
N TYR A 90 12.05 -11.67 13.22
CA TYR A 90 11.80 -10.40 13.90
C TYR A 90 10.43 -9.80 13.52
N LEU A 91 10.06 -9.87 12.23
CA LEU A 91 8.80 -9.34 11.73
C LEU A 91 7.60 -10.29 11.92
N ARG A 92 7.85 -11.57 12.20
CA ARG A 92 6.86 -12.63 12.34
C ARG A 92 5.62 -12.26 13.17
N PRO A 93 5.72 -11.75 14.42
CA PRO A 93 4.53 -11.43 15.21
C PRO A 93 3.67 -10.34 14.54
N LEU A 94 4.31 -9.35 13.92
CA LEU A 94 3.62 -8.29 13.20
C LEU A 94 2.95 -8.81 11.93
N ILE A 95 3.67 -9.58 11.11
CA ILE A 95 3.14 -10.17 9.87
C ILE A 95 1.95 -11.07 10.19
N LEU A 96 2.07 -11.92 11.21
CA LEU A 96 0.99 -12.84 11.60
C LEU A 96 -0.26 -12.07 12.02
N ALA A 97 -0.11 -11.03 12.87
CA ALA A 97 -1.22 -10.19 13.29
C ALA A 97 -1.90 -9.50 12.10
N LEU A 98 -1.11 -8.98 11.16
CA LEU A 98 -1.62 -8.33 9.95
C LEU A 98 -2.35 -9.31 9.01
N VAL A 99 -1.83 -10.51 8.82
CA VAL A 99 -2.46 -11.55 7.98
C VAL A 99 -3.77 -12.04 8.60
N ILE A 100 -3.82 -12.24 9.93
CA ILE A 100 -5.05 -12.61 10.64
C ILE A 100 -6.09 -11.48 10.50
N LEU A 101 -5.67 -10.22 10.70
CA LEU A 101 -6.55 -9.07 10.54
C LEU A 101 -7.08 -8.95 9.11
N LEU A 102 -6.21 -9.12 8.10
CA LEU A 102 -6.60 -9.10 6.69
C LEU A 102 -7.61 -10.21 6.38
N SER A 103 -7.36 -11.42 6.85
CA SER A 103 -8.27 -12.57 6.69
C SER A 103 -9.63 -12.30 7.32
N ALA A 104 -9.65 -11.73 8.53
CA ALA A 104 -10.88 -11.34 9.22
C ALA A 104 -11.66 -10.29 8.42
N ILE A 105 -11.00 -9.27 7.86
CA ILE A 105 -11.65 -8.27 7.01
C ILE A 105 -12.23 -8.92 5.74
N ILE A 106 -11.50 -9.82 5.08
CA ILE A 106 -12.03 -10.50 3.89
C ILE A 106 -13.30 -11.30 4.21
N ILE A 107 -13.30 -12.05 5.33
CA ILE A 107 -14.47 -12.83 5.76
C ILE A 107 -15.62 -11.91 6.14
N LEU A 108 -15.35 -10.83 6.88
CA LEU A 108 -16.36 -9.86 7.26
C LEU A 108 -16.91 -9.06 6.07
N ASP A 109 -16.20 -9.00 4.94
CA ASP A 109 -16.69 -8.40 3.70
C ASP A 109 -17.80 -9.22 3.05
N ILE A 110 -18.12 -10.44 3.48
CA ILE A 110 -19.28 -11.19 2.96
C ILE A 110 -20.58 -10.46 3.31
N PHE A 111 -20.65 -9.90 4.51
CA PHE A 111 -21.89 -9.32 5.04
C PHE A 111 -22.13 -7.90 4.50
N PRO A 112 -23.29 -7.63 3.88
CA PRO A 112 -23.64 -6.29 3.44
C PRO A 112 -23.60 -5.31 4.60
N LYS A 113 -22.94 -4.17 4.37
CA LYS A 113 -22.91 -3.07 5.34
C LYS A 113 -24.21 -2.29 5.24
N ILE A 114 -24.51 -1.49 6.27
CA ILE A 114 -25.80 -0.80 6.45
C ILE A 114 -26.22 -0.02 5.20
N ASN A 115 -25.27 0.60 4.50
CA ASN A 115 -25.49 1.22 3.20
C ASN A 115 -24.20 1.28 2.38
N TYR A 116 -24.33 1.75 1.14
CA TYR A 116 -23.24 1.90 0.18
C TYR A 116 -22.08 2.75 0.70
N ALA A 117 -22.34 3.82 1.46
CA ALA A 117 -21.28 4.66 1.99
C ALA A 117 -20.40 3.93 3.03
N TYR A 118 -21.00 3.13 3.93
CA TYR A 118 -20.25 2.25 4.83
C TYR A 118 -19.47 1.20 4.05
N GLN A 119 -20.08 0.63 3.00
CA GLN A 119 -19.41 -0.35 2.16
C GLN A 119 -18.19 0.22 1.45
N LEU A 120 -18.32 1.41 0.87
CA LEU A 120 -17.25 2.09 0.16
C LEU A 120 -16.08 2.43 1.10
N LEU A 121 -16.37 2.92 2.31
CA LEU A 121 -15.34 3.18 3.31
C LEU A 121 -14.64 1.88 3.73
N TYR A 122 -15.41 0.83 3.99
CA TYR A 122 -14.90 -0.49 4.36
C TYR A 122 -13.97 -1.07 3.29
N GLY A 123 -14.38 -1.04 2.02
CA GLY A 123 -13.55 -1.54 0.92
C GLY A 123 -12.26 -0.74 0.72
N ASN A 124 -12.27 0.58 0.95
CA ASN A 124 -11.04 1.37 0.90
C ASN A 124 -10.10 1.05 2.09
N ILE A 125 -10.64 0.81 3.29
CA ILE A 125 -9.85 0.32 4.43
C ILE A 125 -9.22 -1.04 4.11
N PHE A 126 -9.97 -1.94 3.48
CA PHE A 126 -9.46 -3.23 3.03
C PHE A 126 -8.29 -3.10 2.05
N VAL A 127 -8.40 -2.22 1.04
CA VAL A 127 -7.32 -1.98 0.07
C VAL A 127 -6.07 -1.43 0.76
N VAL A 128 -6.22 -0.41 1.61
CA VAL A 128 -5.08 0.18 2.34
C VAL A 128 -4.42 -0.86 3.26
N LEU A 129 -5.21 -1.67 3.98
CA LEU A 129 -4.65 -2.74 4.82
C LEU A 129 -3.91 -3.78 3.98
N SER A 130 -4.47 -4.17 2.83
CA SER A 130 -3.85 -5.14 1.93
C SER A 130 -2.47 -4.67 1.45
N GLU A 131 -2.35 -3.39 1.10
CA GLU A 131 -1.06 -2.78 0.72
C GLU A 131 -0.05 -2.80 1.88
N ILE A 132 -0.49 -2.49 3.11
CA ILE A 132 0.36 -2.54 4.30
C ILE A 132 0.84 -3.98 4.56
N VAL A 133 -0.05 -4.97 4.49
CA VAL A 133 0.32 -6.37 4.67
C VAL A 133 1.31 -6.81 3.60
N MET A 134 1.06 -6.46 2.33
CA MET A 134 1.94 -6.78 1.22
C MET A 134 3.33 -6.14 1.37
N LEU A 135 3.39 -4.88 1.81
CA LEU A 135 4.64 -4.20 2.11
C LEU A 135 5.42 -4.96 3.19
N ILE A 136 4.81 -5.17 4.37
CA ILE A 136 5.52 -5.74 5.53
C ILE A 136 5.89 -7.21 5.31
N ALA A 137 5.01 -8.02 4.72
CA ALA A 137 5.27 -9.44 4.47
C ALA A 137 6.38 -9.69 3.44
N SER A 138 6.62 -8.75 2.52
CA SER A 138 7.68 -8.87 1.50
C SER A 138 9.06 -8.38 1.97
N LEU A 139 9.14 -7.67 3.11
CA LEU A 139 10.38 -7.08 3.61
C LEU A 139 11.49 -8.11 3.83
N PRO A 140 11.27 -9.29 4.45
CA PRO A 140 12.34 -10.27 4.66
C PRO A 140 13.08 -10.60 3.36
N PHE A 141 12.33 -10.87 2.30
CA PHE A 141 12.86 -11.22 0.99
C PHE A 141 13.51 -10.03 0.28
N THR A 142 12.80 -8.92 0.18
CA THR A 142 13.30 -7.77 -0.59
C THR A 142 14.57 -7.18 0.04
N ILE A 143 14.67 -7.17 1.37
CA ILE A 143 15.87 -6.75 2.08
C ILE A 143 17.00 -7.77 1.89
N GLY A 144 16.74 -9.06 2.14
CA GLY A 144 17.76 -10.10 2.05
C GLY A 144 18.37 -10.20 0.65
N LEU A 145 17.55 -10.23 -0.39
CA LEU A 145 17.99 -10.29 -1.79
C LEU A 145 18.77 -9.04 -2.21
N THR A 146 18.39 -7.85 -1.72
CA THR A 146 19.13 -6.62 -2.01
C THR A 146 20.49 -6.60 -1.34
N ILE A 147 20.60 -7.08 -0.11
CA ILE A 147 21.87 -7.15 0.61
C ILE A 147 22.80 -8.18 -0.02
N GLU A 148 22.28 -9.34 -0.46
CA GLU A 148 23.08 -10.33 -1.19
C GLU A 148 23.71 -9.73 -2.46
N ALA A 149 22.87 -9.06 -3.24
CA ALA A 149 23.20 -8.54 -4.55
C ALA A 149 24.13 -7.33 -4.50
N PHE A 150 23.77 -6.31 -3.71
CA PHE A 150 24.43 -5.01 -3.74
C PHE A 150 25.06 -4.62 -2.41
N GLY A 151 24.83 -5.40 -1.36
CA GLY A 151 25.37 -5.12 -0.05
C GLY A 151 24.54 -4.16 0.79
N VAL A 152 24.98 -4.01 2.04
CA VAL A 152 24.28 -3.21 3.06
C VAL A 152 24.31 -1.73 2.70
N LEU A 153 25.44 -1.23 2.20
CA LEU A 153 25.56 0.19 1.81
C LEU A 153 24.58 0.55 0.70
N ALA A 154 24.46 -0.30 -0.31
CA ALA A 154 23.50 -0.08 -1.39
C ALA A 154 22.06 -0.14 -0.86
N PHE A 155 21.74 -1.09 0.03
CA PHE A 155 20.42 -1.15 0.66
C PHE A 155 20.08 0.15 1.43
N VAL A 156 21.02 0.71 2.19
CA VAL A 156 20.83 2.01 2.87
C VAL A 156 20.56 3.14 1.87
N VAL A 157 21.29 3.18 0.74
CA VAL A 157 21.01 4.16 -0.32
C VAL A 157 19.62 3.93 -0.93
N GLN A 158 19.20 2.68 -1.14
CA GLN A 158 17.85 2.36 -1.62
C GLN A 158 16.75 2.80 -0.62
N LEU A 159 17.00 2.74 0.69
CA LEU A 159 16.10 3.30 1.71
C LEU A 159 15.97 4.82 1.59
N LEU A 160 17.07 5.53 1.36
CA LEU A 160 17.03 7.00 1.12
C LEU A 160 16.25 7.35 -0.14
N ILE A 161 16.43 6.58 -1.22
CA ILE A 161 15.64 6.71 -2.45
C ILE A 161 14.14 6.45 -2.15
N SER A 162 13.83 5.47 -1.31
CA SER A 162 12.45 5.16 -0.91
C SER A 162 11.78 6.33 -0.17
N VAL A 163 12.52 7.07 0.67
CA VAL A 163 12.00 8.30 1.31
C VAL A 163 11.64 9.37 0.27
N TYR A 164 12.45 9.51 -0.79
CA TYR A 164 12.15 10.42 -1.89
C TYR A 164 10.89 9.97 -2.67
N LEU A 165 10.75 8.67 -2.93
CA LEU A 165 9.55 8.11 -3.59
C LEU A 165 8.29 8.31 -2.74
N PHE A 166 8.36 8.11 -1.42
CA PHE A 166 7.24 8.38 -0.51
C PHE A 166 6.77 9.83 -0.62
N LYS A 167 7.69 10.79 -0.69
CA LYS A 167 7.32 12.20 -0.89
C LYS A 167 6.57 12.40 -2.21
N ILE A 168 7.07 11.86 -3.31
CA ILE A 168 6.47 12.04 -4.64
C ILE A 168 5.08 11.40 -4.71
N PHE A 169 4.94 10.15 -4.26
CA PHE A 169 3.71 9.41 -4.47
C PHE A 169 2.66 9.71 -3.40
N ILE A 170 3.05 9.94 -2.15
CA ILE A 170 2.12 10.11 -1.04
C ILE A 170 1.98 11.58 -0.68
N LEU A 171 3.07 12.27 -0.30
CA LEU A 171 2.96 13.64 0.22
C LEU A 171 2.52 14.65 -0.85
N ASP A 172 3.06 14.55 -2.07
CA ASP A 172 2.65 15.43 -3.15
C ASP A 172 1.19 15.17 -3.56
N GLU A 173 0.72 13.91 -3.55
CA GLU A 173 -0.68 13.59 -3.81
C GLU A 173 -1.61 14.14 -2.72
N MET A 174 -1.25 14.02 -1.44
CA MET A 174 -1.99 14.65 -0.33
C MET A 174 -2.12 16.17 -0.54
N ASN A 175 -1.02 16.82 -0.97
CA ASN A 175 -1.02 18.25 -1.26
C ASN A 175 -1.86 18.59 -2.49
N GLN A 176 -1.79 17.80 -3.56
CA GLN A 176 -2.62 17.96 -4.75
C GLN A 176 -4.11 17.86 -4.41
N LEU A 177 -4.51 16.83 -3.64
CA LEU A 177 -5.89 16.66 -3.20
C LEU A 177 -6.35 17.84 -2.33
N LYS A 178 -5.50 18.30 -1.40
CA LYS A 178 -5.80 19.48 -0.59
C LYS A 178 -6.01 20.72 -1.46
N LYS A 179 -5.15 20.96 -2.46
CA LYS A 179 -5.30 22.05 -3.43
C LYS A 179 -6.60 21.92 -4.24
N SER A 180 -6.96 20.72 -4.67
CA SER A 180 -8.21 20.46 -5.39
C SER A 180 -9.46 20.76 -4.55
N ILE A 181 -9.40 20.57 -3.23
CA ILE A 181 -10.50 20.86 -2.31
C ILE A 181 -10.61 22.37 -2.05
N TYR A 182 -9.51 23.03 -1.63
CA TYR A 182 -9.51 24.38 -1.07
C TYR A 182 -9.08 25.50 -2.03
N ASN A 183 -8.76 25.20 -3.29
CA ASN A 183 -8.08 26.09 -4.26
C ASN A 183 -6.62 26.40 -3.88
N GLU A 184 -5.74 26.53 -4.88
CA GLU A 184 -4.27 26.61 -4.68
C GLU A 184 -3.80 27.78 -3.80
N LYS A 185 -4.51 28.91 -3.84
CA LYS A 185 -4.13 30.14 -3.11
C LYS A 185 -4.27 30.01 -1.59
N GLU A 186 -4.99 29.02 -1.10
CA GLU A 186 -5.28 28.83 0.33
C GLU A 186 -4.45 27.71 0.98
N VAL A 187 -3.49 27.11 0.24
CA VAL A 187 -2.71 25.97 0.70
C VAL A 187 -1.24 26.32 0.79
N GLU A 188 -0.80 26.67 1.99
CA GLU A 188 0.62 26.76 2.33
C GLU A 188 1.22 25.34 2.41
N SER A 189 2.04 24.95 1.42
CA SER A 189 2.73 23.65 1.42
C SER A 189 4.14 23.80 1.96
N LYS A 190 4.37 23.39 3.20
CA LYS A 190 5.74 23.22 3.72
C LYS A 190 6.42 22.07 2.98
N VAL A 191 7.55 22.33 2.34
CA VAL A 191 8.34 21.27 1.68
C VAL A 191 9.01 20.43 2.77
N TRP A 192 8.37 19.32 3.14
CA TRP A 192 8.93 18.37 4.11
C TRP A 192 10.22 17.76 3.56
N GLY A 193 11.25 17.66 4.40
CA GLY A 193 12.48 16.96 4.05
C GLY A 193 13.24 17.54 2.85
N ALA A 194 13.09 18.84 2.54
CA ALA A 194 13.67 19.48 1.37
C ALA A 194 15.18 19.18 1.18
N ALA A 195 15.95 19.19 2.27
CA ALA A 195 17.38 18.86 2.25
C ALA A 195 17.64 17.42 1.78
N ILE A 196 16.95 16.44 2.37
CA ILE A 196 17.08 15.01 2.02
C ILE A 196 16.61 14.79 0.57
N ILE A 197 15.49 15.40 0.17
CA ILE A 197 14.95 15.30 -1.18
C ILE A 197 15.93 15.84 -2.22
N ASN A 198 16.48 17.03 -1.98
CA ASN A 198 17.44 17.64 -2.90
C ASN A 198 18.75 16.83 -2.95
N PHE A 199 19.18 16.30 -1.81
CA PHE A 199 20.35 15.42 -1.74
C PHE A 199 20.15 14.15 -2.55
N VAL A 200 19.05 13.41 -2.33
CA VAL A 200 18.75 12.17 -3.05
C VAL A 200 18.56 12.43 -4.55
N LYS A 201 17.87 13.52 -4.92
CA LYS A 201 17.69 13.90 -6.34
C LYS A 201 19.03 14.19 -7.03
N ARG A 202 20.00 14.77 -6.33
CA ARG A 202 21.29 15.15 -6.89
C ARG A 202 22.32 14.01 -6.87
N TYR A 203 22.33 13.21 -5.81
CA TYR A 203 23.41 12.25 -5.53
C TYR A 203 22.95 10.79 -5.43
N GLY A 204 21.64 10.50 -5.35
CA GLY A 204 21.13 9.15 -5.10
C GLY A 204 21.62 8.11 -6.12
N GLY A 205 21.61 8.44 -7.41
CA GLY A 205 22.12 7.55 -8.46
C GLY A 205 23.63 7.33 -8.38
N ILE A 206 24.40 8.39 -8.07
CA ILE A 206 25.85 8.31 -7.90
C ILE A 206 26.20 7.43 -6.69
N LEU A 207 25.53 7.65 -5.56
CA LEU A 207 25.72 6.86 -4.35
C LEU A 207 25.34 5.39 -4.55
N LEU A 208 24.27 5.12 -5.30
CA LEU A 208 23.88 3.75 -5.62
C LEU A 208 24.93 3.06 -6.50
N GLY A 209 25.40 3.75 -7.54
CA GLY A 209 26.48 3.26 -8.40
C GLY A 209 27.77 2.99 -7.63
N LEU A 210 28.19 3.92 -6.76
CA LEU A 210 29.37 3.74 -5.89
C LEU A 210 29.20 2.59 -4.90
N SER A 211 27.99 2.39 -4.36
CA SER A 211 27.72 1.28 -3.43
C SER A 211 27.77 -0.08 -4.13
N ILE A 212 27.23 -0.16 -5.36
CA ILE A 212 27.33 -1.37 -6.19
C ILE A 212 28.79 -1.64 -6.58
N LEU A 213 29.55 -0.60 -6.93
CA LEU A 213 30.99 -0.74 -7.20
C LEU A 213 31.74 -1.22 -5.96
N ASN A 214 31.45 -0.66 -4.78
CA ASN A 214 32.01 -1.13 -3.51
C ASN A 214 31.80 -2.64 -3.32
N ARG A 215 30.59 -3.14 -3.57
CA ARG A 215 30.26 -4.57 -3.48
C ARG A 215 31.09 -5.44 -4.43
N TRP A 216 31.54 -4.91 -5.56
CA TRP A 216 32.26 -5.68 -6.57
C TRP A 216 33.78 -5.54 -6.49
N THR A 217 34.29 -4.46 -5.89
CA THR A 217 35.74 -4.16 -5.87
C THR A 217 36.34 -4.16 -4.47
N PHE A 218 35.72 -3.47 -3.51
CA PHE A 218 36.33 -3.16 -2.21
C PHE A 218 35.76 -3.98 -1.05
N ASN A 219 34.49 -4.37 -1.13
CA ASN A 219 33.76 -5.12 -0.10
C ASN A 219 33.75 -4.47 1.29
N PHE A 220 33.76 -3.13 1.39
CA PHE A 220 33.69 -2.46 2.69
C PHE A 220 32.32 -2.63 3.34
N GLY A 221 32.28 -3.12 4.58
CA GLY A 221 31.04 -3.27 5.36
C GLY A 221 30.12 -4.40 4.89
N GLU A 222 30.64 -5.31 4.06
CA GLU A 222 29.87 -6.37 3.41
C GLU A 222 29.90 -7.69 4.19
N PHE A 223 28.76 -8.40 4.24
CA PHE A 223 28.63 -9.69 4.94
C PHE A 223 29.28 -10.87 4.20
N SER A 224 29.37 -10.78 2.88
CA SER A 224 30.03 -11.78 2.03
C SER A 224 31.06 -11.09 1.14
N LYS A 225 32.19 -11.76 0.91
CA LYS A 225 33.27 -11.29 0.01
C LYS A 225 33.15 -11.85 -1.41
N GLU A 226 32.19 -12.75 -1.64
CA GLU A 226 31.96 -13.33 -2.96
C GLU A 226 31.14 -12.37 -3.81
N ASN A 227 31.56 -12.24 -5.07
CA ASN A 227 30.85 -11.41 -6.03
C ASN A 227 29.54 -12.11 -6.45
N PRO A 228 28.43 -11.37 -6.50
CA PRO A 228 27.14 -11.92 -6.88
C PRO A 228 27.15 -12.37 -8.36
N GLY A 229 26.56 -13.53 -8.63
CA GLY A 229 26.24 -13.94 -10.00
C GLY A 229 25.18 -13.04 -10.63
N LEU A 230 24.99 -13.14 -11.96
CA LEU A 230 24.06 -12.28 -12.71
C LEU A 230 22.61 -12.31 -12.17
N MET A 231 22.10 -13.48 -11.77
CA MET A 231 20.73 -13.59 -11.23
C MET A 231 20.60 -12.90 -9.87
N SER A 232 21.61 -13.03 -9.00
CA SER A 232 21.67 -12.33 -7.72
C SER A 232 21.80 -10.82 -7.94
N PHE A 233 22.61 -10.38 -8.91
CA PHE A 233 22.70 -8.96 -9.27
C PHE A 233 21.32 -8.38 -9.67
N LEU A 234 20.53 -9.10 -10.46
CA LEU A 234 19.19 -8.66 -10.85
C LEU A 234 18.24 -8.60 -9.65
N SER A 235 18.33 -9.54 -8.70
CA SER A 235 17.50 -9.50 -7.49
C SER A 235 17.78 -8.29 -6.60
N GLY A 236 18.94 -7.64 -6.75
CA GLY A 236 19.29 -6.42 -6.02
C GLY A 236 18.35 -5.24 -6.25
N TRP A 237 17.66 -5.22 -7.40
CA TRP A 237 16.70 -4.18 -7.76
C TRP A 237 15.27 -4.44 -7.23
N MET A 238 15.01 -5.64 -6.71
CA MET A 238 13.67 -6.07 -6.30
C MET A 238 13.08 -5.15 -5.23
N PHE A 239 13.87 -4.72 -4.24
CA PHE A 239 13.40 -3.80 -3.22
C PHE A 239 12.93 -2.46 -3.81
N LEU A 240 13.77 -1.79 -4.61
CA LEU A 240 13.38 -0.51 -5.24
C LEU A 240 12.18 -0.66 -6.17
N LEU A 241 12.14 -1.70 -7.00
CA LEU A 241 11.03 -1.93 -7.92
C LEU A 241 9.73 -2.15 -7.13
N PHE A 242 9.78 -3.01 -6.12
CA PHE A 242 8.63 -3.33 -5.29
C PHE A 242 8.12 -2.12 -4.51
N ILE A 243 9.00 -1.37 -3.85
CA ILE A 243 8.63 -0.14 -3.13
C ILE A 243 8.03 0.91 -4.08
N THR A 244 8.56 1.04 -5.28
CA THR A 244 8.01 1.95 -6.30
C THR A 244 6.58 1.56 -6.66
N LEU A 245 6.32 0.26 -6.89
CA LEU A 245 4.98 -0.25 -7.18
C LEU A 245 4.02 -0.06 -6.00
N ILE A 246 4.48 -0.35 -4.77
CA ILE A 246 3.69 -0.14 -3.54
C ILE A 246 3.30 1.32 -3.41
N PHE A 247 4.23 2.27 -3.57
CA PHE A 247 3.91 3.69 -3.44
C PHE A 247 3.04 4.19 -4.59
N PHE A 248 3.25 3.69 -5.81
CA PHE A 248 2.37 4.01 -6.93
C PHE A 248 0.93 3.54 -6.68
N SER A 249 0.74 2.31 -6.19
CA SER A 249 -0.57 1.79 -5.79
C SER A 249 -1.14 2.59 -4.61
N GLY A 250 -0.32 2.86 -3.59
CA GLY A 250 -0.70 3.63 -2.42
C GLY A 250 -1.16 5.06 -2.73
N ARG A 251 -0.61 5.68 -3.78
CA ARG A 251 -1.13 6.96 -4.31
C ARG A 251 -2.59 6.84 -4.76
N ILE A 252 -2.91 5.78 -5.49
CA ILE A 252 -4.27 5.50 -5.99
C ILE A 252 -5.20 5.19 -4.80
N ALA A 253 -4.76 4.30 -3.90
CA ALA A 253 -5.50 3.93 -2.70
C ALA A 253 -5.81 5.14 -1.82
N LEU A 254 -4.83 6.02 -1.59
CA LEU A 254 -4.98 7.27 -0.84
C LEU A 254 -6.07 8.17 -1.43
N LYS A 255 -6.03 8.38 -2.76
CA LYS A 255 -7.01 9.20 -3.47
C LYS A 255 -8.42 8.65 -3.31
N ASN A 256 -8.58 7.34 -3.45
CA ASN A 256 -9.88 6.69 -3.33
C ASN A 256 -10.37 6.67 -1.88
N PHE A 257 -9.47 6.46 -0.91
CA PHE A 257 -9.77 6.54 0.51
C PHE A 257 -10.28 7.93 0.90
N ILE A 258 -9.63 9.01 0.44
CA ILE A 258 -10.06 10.38 0.75
C ILE A 258 -11.43 10.68 0.13
N LYS A 259 -11.68 10.26 -1.12
CA LYS A 259 -13.00 10.39 -1.75
C LYS A 259 -14.07 9.61 -0.97
N ALA A 260 -13.78 8.37 -0.59
CA ALA A 260 -14.68 7.53 0.20
C ALA A 260 -14.96 8.13 1.58
N PHE A 261 -13.95 8.71 2.23
CA PHE A 261 -14.10 9.42 3.49
C PHE A 261 -15.10 10.58 3.36
N TYR A 262 -14.96 11.43 2.34
CA TYR A 262 -15.88 12.56 2.15
C TYR A 262 -17.28 12.11 1.76
N PHE A 263 -17.39 11.10 0.90
CA PHE A 263 -18.67 10.49 0.56
C PHE A 263 -19.37 9.91 1.80
N PHE A 264 -18.62 9.28 2.70
CA PHE A 264 -19.12 8.75 3.96
C PHE A 264 -19.53 9.86 4.96
N LYS A 265 -18.68 10.88 5.10
CA LYS A 265 -18.90 12.03 5.97
C LYS A 265 -20.22 12.75 5.63
N TYR A 266 -20.43 13.01 4.33
CA TYR A 266 -21.61 13.71 3.79
C TYR A 266 -22.60 12.76 3.10
N ARG A 267 -22.76 11.55 3.63
CA ARG A 267 -23.51 10.46 2.96
C ARG A 267 -24.98 10.80 2.67
N LYS A 268 -25.62 11.66 3.47
CA LYS A 268 -27.03 12.03 3.25
C LYS A 268 -27.14 13.05 2.11
N GLU A 269 -26.27 14.04 2.15
CA GLU A 269 -26.15 15.12 1.18
C GLU A 269 -25.73 14.57 -0.19
N TYR A 270 -24.78 13.65 -0.24
CA TYR A 270 -24.40 12.98 -1.49
C TYR A 270 -25.48 12.05 -2.04
N ARG A 271 -26.27 11.42 -1.17
CA ARG A 271 -27.40 10.58 -1.59
C ARG A 271 -28.44 11.41 -2.34
N GLU A 272 -28.77 12.58 -1.81
CA GLU A 272 -29.67 13.52 -2.46
C GLU A 272 -29.03 14.15 -3.70
N TYR A 273 -27.81 14.69 -3.58
CA TYR A 273 -27.11 15.36 -4.67
C TYR A 273 -26.90 14.49 -5.91
N PHE A 274 -26.61 13.19 -5.74
CA PHE A 274 -26.45 12.26 -6.85
C PHE A 274 -27.74 11.54 -7.27
N ASN A 275 -28.86 11.77 -6.56
CA ASN A 275 -30.12 11.05 -6.73
C ASN A 275 -29.94 9.52 -6.66
N ILE A 276 -29.30 9.04 -5.58
CA ILE A 276 -28.99 7.61 -5.42
C ILE A 276 -30.26 6.84 -5.01
N THR A 277 -30.58 5.79 -5.78
CA THR A 277 -31.78 4.99 -5.53
C THR A 277 -31.66 4.13 -4.27
N ASN A 278 -32.79 3.71 -3.69
CA ASN A 278 -32.80 2.80 -2.55
C ASN A 278 -32.08 1.47 -2.85
N GLU A 279 -32.20 0.97 -4.08
CA GLU A 279 -31.51 -0.25 -4.51
C GLU A 279 -30.00 -0.08 -4.56
N GLN A 280 -29.50 1.04 -5.08
CA GLN A 280 -28.06 1.34 -5.06
C GLN A 280 -27.54 1.54 -3.64
N TRP A 281 -28.33 2.19 -2.78
CA TRP A 281 -27.90 2.56 -1.44
C TRP A 281 -27.90 1.41 -0.44
N TYR A 282 -28.92 0.56 -0.47
CA TYR A 282 -29.12 -0.53 0.50
C TYR A 282 -28.95 -1.93 -0.10
N GLY A 283 -28.86 -2.03 -1.43
CA GLY A 283 -28.90 -3.29 -2.14
C GLY A 283 -30.33 -3.75 -2.46
N LYS A 284 -30.43 -4.59 -3.49
CA LYS A 284 -31.70 -5.09 -4.05
C LYS A 284 -32.61 -5.77 -3.03
N PHE A 285 -32.02 -6.48 -2.06
CA PHE A 285 -32.80 -7.19 -1.04
C PHE A 285 -33.50 -6.21 -0.09
N PHE A 286 -32.76 -5.32 0.56
CA PHE A 286 -33.33 -4.36 1.52
C PHE A 286 -34.22 -3.31 0.86
N ALA A 287 -33.92 -2.90 -0.38
CA ALA A 287 -34.74 -1.93 -1.09
C ALA A 287 -36.19 -2.39 -1.31
N ARG A 288 -36.43 -3.70 -1.48
CA ARG A 288 -37.77 -4.29 -1.63
C ARG A 288 -38.67 -4.08 -0.41
N PHE A 289 -38.08 -3.94 0.78
CA PHE A 289 -38.82 -3.69 2.01
C PHE A 289 -39.13 -2.20 2.22
N MET A 290 -38.36 -1.30 1.59
CA MET A 290 -38.55 0.15 1.68
C MET A 290 -39.45 0.73 0.58
N SER A 291 -39.62 0.05 -0.55
CA SER A 291 -40.56 0.47 -1.60
C SER A 291 -42.00 0.06 -1.34
N LYS A 292 -42.26 -0.64 -0.23
CA LYS A 292 -43.58 -1.16 0.17
C LYS A 292 -44.20 -0.39 1.35
N SER A 293 -43.57 0.68 1.81
CA SER A 293 -44.14 1.66 2.77
C SER A 293 -44.48 2.95 2.04
#